data_AF-A0A962HR53-F1
#
_entry.id   AF-A0A962HR53-F1
#
_cell.length_a   1.000
_cell.length_b   1.000
_cell.length_c   1.000
_cell.angle_alpha   90.00
_cell.angle_beta   90.00
_cell.angle_gamma   90.00
#
_symmetry.space_group_name_H-M   'P 1'
#
loop_
_entity.id
_entity.type
_entity.pdbx_description
1 polymer ?
#
loop_
_entity_poly.entity_id
_entity_poly.type
_entity_poly.pdbx_seq_one_letter_code
_entity_poly.pdbx_strand_id
1 'polypeptide(L)'
;AAFNLVAMLVMVVTDKRTDIAILRTLGTSPRRVMGVFLTQGLVIGWFGVAMGVMLGVLLARNAGAVSAWLERVFRFQFFNADVYYITRIPSVLEWSHVAWVAGIALALTALATVYPAVRASRIPPAEALRYE
;
A
#
# COMPACT_ATOMS: atom_id res chain seq x y z
N ALA A 1 -3.70 -5.93 2.45
CA ALA A 1 -2.93 -4.67 2.40
C ALA A 1 -3.83 -3.43 2.25
N ALA A 2 -4.69 -3.34 1.22
CA ALA A 2 -5.57 -2.18 1.00
C ALA A 2 -6.43 -1.81 2.22
N PHE A 3 -6.98 -2.79 2.94
CA PHE A 3 -7.72 -2.56 4.18
C PHE A 3 -6.92 -1.80 5.26
N ASN A 4 -5.64 -2.16 5.47
CA ASN A 4 -4.80 -1.46 6.44
C ASN A 4 -4.52 -0.01 6.02
N LEU A 5 -4.41 0.24 4.72
CA LEU A 5 -4.28 1.61 4.19
C LEU A 5 -5.55 2.41 4.49
N VAL A 6 -6.74 1.85 4.23
CA VAL A 6 -8.02 2.48 4.60
C VAL A 6 -8.08 2.76 6.09
N ALA A 7 -7.78 1.76 6.93
CA ALA A 7 -7.83 1.89 8.39
C ALA A 7 -6.89 2.99 8.89
N MET A 8 -5.65 3.03 8.39
CA MET A 8 -4.67 4.05 8.73
C MET A 8 -5.13 5.45 8.30
N LEU A 9 -5.60 5.63 7.06
CA LEU A 9 -6.10 6.93 6.60
C LEU A 9 -7.32 7.38 7.40
N VAL A 10 -8.24 6.46 7.74
CA VAL A 10 -9.38 6.77 8.60
C VAL A 10 -8.93 7.20 9.99
N MET A 11 -7.91 6.54 10.56
CA MET A 11 -7.32 6.91 11.85
C MET A 11 -6.72 8.32 11.77
N VAL A 12 -5.89 8.60 10.76
CA VAL A 12 -5.29 9.93 10.55
C VAL A 12 -6.36 11.02 10.41
N VAL A 13 -7.43 10.75 9.65
CA VAL A 13 -8.56 11.69 9.51
C VAL A 13 -9.23 11.97 10.86
N THR A 14 -9.34 10.95 11.70
CA THR A 14 -9.97 11.06 13.02
C THR A 14 -9.07 11.83 13.99
N ASP A 15 -7.77 11.53 14.02
CA ASP A 15 -6.78 12.24 14.84
C ASP A 15 -6.63 13.71 14.43
N LYS A 16 -6.83 14.01 13.15
CA LYS A 16 -6.75 15.37 12.58
C LYS A 16 -8.10 16.09 12.48
N ARG A 17 -9.15 15.60 13.15
CA ARG A 17 -10.50 16.17 13.06
C ARG A 17 -10.55 17.65 13.47
N THR A 18 -9.84 18.03 14.52
CA THR A 18 -9.79 19.42 15.02
C THR A 18 -9.08 20.35 14.03
N ASP A 19 -7.91 19.95 13.53
CA ASP A 19 -7.16 20.69 12.51
C ASP A 19 -8.01 20.91 11.24
N ILE A 20 -8.74 19.87 10.79
CA ILE A 20 -9.64 19.96 9.63
C ILE A 20 -10.78 20.96 9.89
N ALA A 21 -11.38 20.93 11.08
CA ALA A 21 -12.46 21.84 11.43
C ALA A 21 -11.97 23.30 11.48
N ILE A 22 -10.79 23.57 12.04
CA ILE A 22 -10.16 24.90 12.03
C ILE A 22 -9.90 25.36 10.60
N LEU A 23 -9.34 24.51 9.74
CA LEU A 23 -9.14 24.85 8.33
C LEU A 23 -10.47 25.18 7.63
N ARG A 24 -11.55 24.46 7.97
CA ARG A 24 -12.89 24.72 7.43
C ARG A 24 -13.52 26.00 7.96
N THR A 25 -13.28 26.39 9.21
CA THR A 25 -13.75 27.69 9.75
C THR A 25 -12.98 28.87 9.12
N LEU A 26 -11.70 28.66 8.77
CA LEU A 26 -10.89 29.60 7.99
C LEU A 26 -11.29 29.69 6.49
N GLY A 27 -12.37 29.00 6.07
CA GLY A 27 -12.91 29.08 4.71
C GLY A 27 -12.38 28.01 3.74
N THR A 28 -11.67 26.99 4.21
CA THR A 28 -11.23 25.88 3.35
C THR A 28 -12.43 25.08 2.86
N SER A 29 -12.59 25.01 1.53
CA SER A 29 -13.66 24.21 0.93
C SER A 29 -13.48 22.70 1.20
N PRO A 30 -14.57 21.92 1.34
CA PRO A 30 -14.51 20.46 1.51
C PRO A 30 -13.69 19.74 0.42
N ARG A 31 -13.71 20.28 -0.81
CA ARG A 31 -12.94 19.72 -1.94
C ARG A 31 -11.43 19.85 -1.75
N ARG A 32 -10.96 20.94 -1.14
CA ARG A 32 -9.52 21.09 -0.82
C ARG A 32 -9.09 20.11 0.24
N VAL A 33 -9.89 19.91 1.30
CA VAL A 33 -9.62 18.89 2.33
C VAL A 33 -9.56 17.50 1.71
N MET A 34 -10.54 17.15 0.87
CA MET A 34 -10.53 15.88 0.13
C MET A 34 -9.27 15.72 -0.72
N GLY A 35 -8.84 16.78 -1.41
CA GLY A 35 -7.61 16.79 -2.21
C GLY A 35 -6.36 16.45 -1.41
N VAL A 36 -6.21 17.00 -0.20
CA VAL A 36 -5.08 16.68 0.69
C VAL A 36 -5.02 15.18 0.98
N PHE A 37 -6.14 14.60 1.43
CA PHE A 37 -6.17 13.17 1.76
C PHE A 37 -6.02 12.26 0.53
N LEU A 38 -6.57 12.66 -0.63
CA LEU A 38 -6.35 11.96 -1.90
C LEU A 38 -4.87 11.95 -2.28
N THR A 39 -4.20 13.11 -2.24
CA THR A 39 -2.77 13.19 -2.55
C THR A 39 -1.92 12.40 -1.56
N GLN A 40 -2.25 12.45 -0.26
CA GLN A 40 -1.54 11.68 0.76
C GLN A 40 -1.63 10.18 0.51
N GLY A 41 -2.83 9.65 0.27
CA GLY A 41 -2.99 8.21 0.01
C GLY A 41 -2.36 7.77 -1.32
N LEU A 42 -2.39 8.62 -2.35
CA LEU A 42 -1.70 8.36 -3.62
C LEU A 42 -0.19 8.32 -3.45
N VAL A 43 0.40 9.26 -2.69
CA VAL A 43 1.84 9.28 -2.40
C VAL A 43 2.25 8.01 -1.65
N ILE A 44 1.55 7.66 -0.57
CA ILE A 44 1.80 6.43 0.19
C ILE A 44 1.67 5.20 -0.71
N GLY A 45 0.63 5.15 -1.54
CA GLY A 45 0.41 4.08 -2.50
C GLY A 45 1.53 3.93 -3.50
N TRP A 46 2.00 5.04 -4.06
CA TRP A 46 3.07 5.05 -5.04
C TRP A 46 4.38 4.54 -4.45
N PHE A 47 4.77 5.02 -3.26
CA PHE A 47 5.94 4.50 -2.56
C PHE A 47 5.80 3.02 -2.19
N GLY A 48 4.61 2.61 -1.71
CA GLY A 48 4.34 1.22 -1.38
C GLY A 48 4.47 0.29 -2.59
N VAL A 49 3.90 0.68 -3.74
CA VAL A 49 4.02 -0.08 -4.99
C VAL A 49 5.46 -0.08 -5.50
N ALA A 50 6.15 1.06 -5.50
CA ALA A 50 7.54 1.15 -5.93
C ALA A 50 8.45 0.23 -5.11
N MET A 51 8.35 0.28 -3.79
CA MET A 51 9.10 -0.61 -2.89
C MET A 51 8.69 -2.07 -3.06
N GLY A 52 7.39 -2.36 -3.19
CA GLY A 52 6.89 -3.71 -3.40
C GLY A 52 7.37 -4.34 -4.71
N VAL A 53 7.35 -3.58 -5.81
CA VAL A 53 7.88 -4.01 -7.12
C VAL A 53 9.39 -4.22 -7.03
N MET A 54 10.13 -3.28 -6.44
CA MET A 54 11.59 -3.40 -6.29
C MET A 54 11.97 -4.67 -5.51
N LEU A 55 11.34 -4.90 -4.36
CA LEU A 55 11.55 -6.10 -3.54
C LEU A 55 11.09 -7.36 -4.26
N GLY A 56 9.93 -7.34 -4.93
CA GLY A 56 9.40 -8.47 -5.68
C GLY A 56 10.31 -8.90 -6.83
N VAL A 57 10.83 -7.94 -7.61
CA VAL A 57 11.78 -8.20 -8.69
C VAL A 57 13.10 -8.73 -8.15
N LEU A 58 13.60 -8.16 -7.05
CA LEU A 58 14.84 -8.61 -6.42
C LEU A 58 14.72 -10.06 -5.90
N LEU A 59 13.59 -10.39 -5.26
CA LEU A 59 13.29 -11.74 -4.79
C LEU A 59 13.10 -12.72 -5.95
N ALA A 60 12.41 -12.33 -7.02
CA ALA A 60 12.24 -13.17 -8.20
C ALA A 60 13.59 -13.53 -8.84
N ARG A 61 14.47 -12.55 -9.06
CA ARG A 61 15.81 -12.79 -9.61
C ARG A 61 16.68 -13.68 -8.71
N ASN A 62 16.51 -13.57 -7.40
CA ASN A 62 17.26 -14.36 -6.42
C ASN A 62 16.48 -15.57 -5.91
N ALA A 63 15.43 -16.01 -6.61
CA ALA A 63 14.54 -17.07 -6.14
C ALA A 63 15.30 -18.37 -5.76
N GLY A 64 16.31 -18.74 -6.54
CA GLY A 64 17.16 -19.91 -6.24
C GLY A 64 18.06 -19.73 -5.01
N ALA A 65 18.53 -18.51 -4.74
CA ALA A 65 19.32 -18.23 -3.54
C ALA A 65 18.43 -18.19 -2.29
N VAL A 66 17.22 -17.64 -2.43
CA VAL A 66 16.19 -17.61 -1.38
C VAL A 66 15.76 -19.02 -1.01
N SER A 67 15.45 -19.89 -1.99
CA SER A 67 15.08 -21.28 -1.73
C SER A 67 16.21 -22.06 -1.05
N ALA A 68 17.46 -21.93 -1.50
CA ALA A 68 18.62 -22.58 -0.89
C ALA A 68 18.96 -22.06 0.52
N TRP A 69 18.59 -20.81 0.83
CA TRP A 69 18.70 -20.27 2.18
C TRP A 69 17.60 -20.84 3.10
N LEU A 70 16.35 -20.90 2.61
CA LEU A 70 15.23 -21.51 3.31
C LEU A 70 15.48 -22.99 3.64
N GLU A 71 15.99 -23.78 2.69
CA GLU A 71 16.33 -25.20 2.90
C GLU A 71 17.36 -25.40 4.03
N ARG A 72 18.38 -24.52 4.10
CA ARG A 72 19.40 -24.56 5.15
C ARG A 72 18.85 -24.22 6.53
N VAL A 73 17.94 -23.25 6.60
CA VAL A 73 17.35 -22.79 7.87
C VAL A 73 16.33 -23.80 8.39
N PHE A 74 15.47 -24.32 7.52
CA PHE A 74 14.37 -25.23 7.90
C PHE A 74 14.76 -26.71 7.89
N ARG A 75 15.99 -27.07 7.45
CA ARG A 75 16.49 -28.45 7.31
C ARG A 75 15.52 -29.38 6.56
N PHE A 76 14.72 -28.80 5.67
CA PHE A 76 13.72 -29.50 4.87
C PHE A 76 14.16 -29.38 3.41
N GLN A 77 14.27 -30.51 2.70
CA GLN A 77 14.63 -30.53 1.29
C GLN A 77 13.36 -30.28 0.46
N PHE A 78 13.27 -29.15 -0.25
CA PHE A 78 12.12 -28.90 -1.12
C PHE A 78 12.16 -29.80 -2.37
N PHE A 79 13.36 -30.17 -2.81
CA PHE A 79 13.59 -31.09 -3.93
C PHE A 79 14.63 -32.15 -3.55
N ASN A 80 14.22 -33.42 -3.50
CA ASN A 80 15.17 -34.54 -3.48
C ASN A 80 15.92 -34.54 -4.82
N ALA A 81 17.22 -34.26 -4.77
CA ALA A 81 18.10 -34.11 -5.93
C ALA A 81 18.22 -35.39 -6.79
N ASP A 82 17.75 -36.53 -6.31
CA ASP A 82 17.85 -37.83 -7.00
C ASP A 82 16.70 -38.13 -7.99
N VAL A 83 15.58 -37.38 -7.96
CA VAL A 83 14.38 -37.69 -8.79
C VAL A 83 13.96 -36.56 -9.73
N TYR A 84 14.37 -35.32 -9.48
CA TYR A 84 13.99 -34.18 -10.33
C TYR A 84 15.23 -33.47 -10.86
N TYR A 85 15.55 -33.73 -12.13
CA TYR A 85 16.50 -33.00 -12.99
C TYR A 85 16.06 -31.53 -13.24
N ILE A 86 15.54 -30.82 -12.24
CA ILE A 86 15.15 -29.41 -12.33
C ILE A 86 16.17 -28.60 -11.52
N THR A 87 17.34 -28.37 -12.11
CA THR A 87 18.49 -27.71 -11.48
C THR A 87 18.24 -26.22 -11.17
N ARG A 88 17.19 -25.61 -11.72
CA ARG A 88 16.73 -24.24 -11.39
C ARG A 88 15.23 -24.17 -11.59
N ILE A 89 14.49 -23.58 -10.65
CA ILE A 89 13.16 -23.03 -10.97
C ILE A 89 13.45 -21.88 -11.94
N PRO A 90 13.05 -21.95 -13.22
CA PRO A 90 13.24 -20.84 -14.13
C PRO A 90 12.32 -19.71 -13.66
N SER A 91 12.86 -18.79 -12.87
CA SER A 91 12.20 -17.53 -12.57
C SER A 91 12.24 -16.68 -13.84
N VAL A 92 11.30 -16.94 -14.74
CA VAL A 92 11.10 -16.11 -15.92
C VAL A 92 10.34 -14.88 -15.45
N LEU A 93 11.06 -13.78 -15.26
CA LEU A 93 10.46 -12.51 -14.91
C LEU A 93 9.85 -11.89 -16.17
N GLU A 94 8.53 -11.97 -16.27
CA GLU A 94 7.79 -11.27 -17.31
C GLU A 94 7.44 -9.84 -16.87
N TRP A 95 8.04 -8.86 -17.54
CA TRP A 95 7.79 -7.43 -17.27
C TRP A 95 6.33 -7.02 -17.47
N SER A 96 5.59 -7.73 -18.33
CA SER A 96 4.14 -7.59 -18.52
C SER A 96 3.38 -7.85 -17.21
N HIS A 97 3.71 -8.93 -16.50
CA HIS A 97 3.09 -9.27 -15.22
C HIS A 97 3.44 -8.26 -14.13
N VAL A 98 4.69 -7.78 -14.11
CA VAL A 98 5.11 -6.73 -13.17
C VAL A 98 4.31 -5.44 -13.39
N ALA A 99 4.15 -5.01 -14.65
CA ALA A 99 3.38 -3.81 -15.00
C ALA A 99 1.90 -3.96 -14.64
N TRP A 100 1.30 -5.12 -14.92
CA TRP A 100 -0.09 -5.40 -14.56
C TRP A 100 -0.33 -5.37 -13.05
N VAL A 101 0.52 -6.05 -12.28
CA VAL A 101 0.41 -6.08 -10.82
C VAL A 101 0.61 -4.69 -10.23
N ALA A 102 1.59 -3.93 -10.71
CA ALA A 102 1.81 -2.55 -10.27
C ALA A 102 0.60 -1.65 -10.58
N GLY A 103 0.03 -1.76 -11.79
CA GLY A 103 -1.15 -1.02 -12.21
C GLY A 103 -2.38 -1.32 -11.35
N ILE A 104 -2.66 -2.61 -11.11
CA ILE A 104 -3.78 -3.03 -10.25
C ILE A 104 -3.56 -2.56 -8.81
N ALA A 105 -2.34 -2.66 -8.28
CA ALA A 105 -2.02 -2.22 -6.93
C ALA A 105 -2.19 -0.70 -6.75
N LEU A 106 -1.78 0.10 -7.74
CA LEU A 106 -2.01 1.54 -7.75
C LEU A 106 -3.51 1.87 -7.83
N ALA A 107 -4.26 1.19 -8.71
CA ALA A 107 -5.69 1.39 -8.85
C ALA A 107 -6.44 1.07 -7.55
N LEU A 108 -6.13 -0.07 -6.91
CA LEU A 108 -6.73 -0.45 -5.63
C LEU A 108 -6.40 0.55 -4.53
N THR A 109 -5.16 1.05 -4.48
CA THR A 109 -4.76 2.07 -3.51
C THR A 109 -5.49 3.39 -3.74
N ALA A 110 -5.61 3.82 -4.99
CA ALA A 110 -6.35 5.02 -5.36
C ALA A 110 -7.81 4.91 -4.93
N LEU A 111 -8.47 3.78 -5.23
CA LEU A 111 -9.86 3.50 -4.83
C LEU A 111 -10.03 3.46 -3.31
N ALA A 112 -9.11 2.82 -2.60
CA ALA A 112 -9.10 2.74 -1.13
C ALA A 112 -8.99 4.13 -0.48
N THR A 113 -8.27 5.06 -1.10
CA THR A 113 -8.05 6.42 -0.59
C THR A 113 -9.30 7.31 -0.72
N VAL A 114 -10.22 7.00 -1.64
CA VAL A 114 -11.42 7.81 -1.87
C VAL A 114 -12.31 7.86 -0.63
N TYR A 115 -12.57 6.73 0.02
CA TYR A 115 -13.48 6.68 1.17
C TYR A 115 -13.00 7.55 2.35
N PRO A 116 -11.75 7.42 2.83
CA PRO A 116 -11.22 8.31 3.88
C PRO A 116 -11.23 9.79 3.48
N ALA A 117 -10.89 10.11 2.23
CA ALA A 117 -10.86 11.49 1.75
C ALA A 117 -12.26 12.15 1.73
N VAL A 118 -13.28 11.39 1.31
CA VAL A 118 -14.67 11.85 1.38
C VAL A 118 -15.09 12.02 2.83
N ARG A 119 -14.74 11.08 3.72
CA ARG A 119 -15.04 11.16 5.15
C ARG A 119 -14.42 12.42 5.79
N ALA A 120 -13.17 12.74 5.46
CA ALA A 120 -12.49 13.94 5.92
C ALA A 120 -13.21 15.23 5.50
N SER A 121 -13.66 15.30 4.24
CA SER A 121 -14.36 16.48 3.71
C SER A 121 -15.70 16.78 4.38
N ARG A 122 -16.31 15.77 5.02
CA ARG A 122 -17.63 15.86 5.66
C ARG A 122 -17.57 16.22 7.15
N ILE A 123 -16.39 16.40 7.74
CA ILE A 123 -16.24 16.79 9.15
C ILE A 123 -16.82 18.20 9.38
N PRO A 124 -17.86 18.37 10.24
CA PRO A 124 -18.47 19.67 10.47
C PRO A 124 -17.51 20.66 11.18
N PRO A 125 -17.49 21.94 10.79
CA PRO A 125 -16.64 22.96 11.42
C PRO A 125 -17.02 23.26 12.89
N ALA A 126 -18.29 23.05 13.26
CA ALA A 126 -18.82 23.42 14.58
C ALA A 126 -18.66 22.34 15.66
N GLU A 127 -18.41 21.07 15.29
CA GLU A 127 -18.33 19.97 16.27
C GLU A 127 -16.95 19.81 16.91
N ALA A 128 -15.88 20.30 16.27
CA ALA A 128 -14.52 20.02 16.77
C ALA A 128 -14.05 20.96 17.89
N LEU A 129 -14.74 22.09 18.10
CA LEU A 129 -14.47 23.03 19.19
C LEU A 129 -15.26 22.71 20.48
N ARG A 130 -16.16 21.70 20.44
CA ARG A 130 -17.02 21.32 21.58
C ARG A 130 -16.45 20.15 22.39
N TYR A 131 -15.26 19.65 22.03
CA TYR A 131 -14.58 18.53 22.69
C TYR A 131 -13.24 18.92 23.33
N GLU A 132 -13.00 20.21 23.54
CA GLU A 132 -12.10 20.68 24.62
C GLU A 132 -12.91 20.91 25.91
#